data_AF-A0A182AR48-F1
#
_entry.id   AF-A0A182AR48-F1
#
_cell.length_a   1.000
_cell.length_b   1.000
_cell.length_c   1.000
_cell.angle_alpha   90.00
_cell.angle_beta   90.00
_cell.angle_gamma   90.00
#
_symmetry.space_group_name_H-M   'P 1'
#
loop_
_entity.id
_entity.type
_entity.pdbx_description
1 polymer ?
#
loop_
_entity_poly.entity_id
_entity_poly.type
_entity_poly.pdbx_seq_one_letter_code
_entity_poly.pdbx_strand_id
1 'polypeptide(L)'
;MPVPDSLYRSLVWLDHRLAVLFSVGLPLVLLLWAALRRERALVRLLGIYWKVASLLLITVLLLTDRRPAGLVVAVIAQLLLVVSLWFWVDLNEELADLPPWRPLPLTVRIWRWAITFWAPLGALFSATALGCMDAARLASPRCAVWIQAPAELHRHVAAVFGFVFGGQWTPAVAAFVGYLALVAYAVGLLQWLLVRLPRQGRVAGEF
;
A
#
# COMPACT_ATOMS: atom_id res chain seq x y z
N MET A 1 -29.65 3.15 7.36
CA MET A 1 -30.19 2.77 6.04
C MET A 1 -29.08 2.09 5.25
N PRO A 2 -29.31 0.93 4.61
CA PRO A 2 -28.30 0.33 3.74
C PRO A 2 -27.95 1.29 2.60
N VAL A 3 -26.65 1.49 2.36
CA VAL A 3 -26.16 2.31 1.25
C VAL A 3 -26.59 1.66 -0.07
N PRO A 4 -27.09 2.41 -1.08
CA PRO A 4 -27.43 1.84 -2.38
C PRO A 4 -26.25 1.09 -3.02
N ASP A 5 -26.50 -0.07 -3.62
CA ASP A 5 -25.44 -0.95 -4.16
C ASP A 5 -24.59 -0.28 -5.25
N SER A 6 -25.19 0.60 -6.06
CA SER A 6 -24.49 1.38 -7.08
C SER A 6 -23.52 2.40 -6.47
N LEU A 7 -23.95 3.09 -5.41
CA LEU A 7 -23.10 4.05 -4.69
C LEU A 7 -21.95 3.31 -4.00
N TYR A 8 -22.22 2.17 -3.37
CA TYR A 8 -21.19 1.34 -2.74
C TYR A 8 -20.11 0.90 -3.75
N ARG A 9 -20.53 0.40 -4.93
CA ARG A 9 -19.61 0.03 -6.00
C ARG A 9 -18.75 1.21 -6.46
N SER A 10 -19.38 2.37 -6.69
CA SER A 10 -18.65 3.58 -7.11
C SER A 10 -17.62 4.02 -6.06
N LEU A 11 -17.96 3.93 -4.77
CA LEU A 11 -17.04 4.25 -3.67
C LEU A 11 -15.84 3.31 -3.63
N VAL A 12 -16.04 1.99 -3.78
CA VAL A 12 -14.93 1.01 -3.85
C VAL A 12 -14.00 1.29 -5.03
N TRP A 13 -14.55 1.59 -6.20
CA TRP A 13 -13.74 1.92 -7.37
C TRP A 13 -12.99 3.25 -7.22
N LEU A 14 -13.63 4.25 -6.62
CA LEU A 14 -12.99 5.54 -6.35
C LEU A 14 -11.84 5.37 -5.35
N ASP A 15 -12.09 4.68 -4.25
CA ASP A 15 -11.07 4.40 -3.23
C ASP A 15 -9.86 3.69 -3.85
N HIS A 16 -10.10 2.66 -4.66
CA HIS A 16 -9.02 1.93 -5.31
C HIS A 16 -8.20 2.80 -6.29
N ARG A 17 -8.87 3.67 -7.08
CA ARG A 17 -8.18 4.60 -7.98
C ARG A 17 -7.36 5.63 -7.20
N LEU A 18 -7.90 6.17 -6.12
CA LEU A 18 -7.18 7.09 -5.23
C LEU A 18 -5.99 6.40 -4.59
N ALA A 19 -6.13 5.15 -4.16
CA ALA A 19 -5.05 4.34 -3.61
C ALA A 19 -3.89 4.21 -4.60
N VAL A 20 -4.18 3.83 -5.85
CA VAL A 20 -3.15 3.67 -6.89
C VAL A 20 -2.50 5.02 -7.20
N LEU A 21 -3.26 6.09 -7.37
CA LEU A 21 -2.70 7.39 -7.74
C LEU A 21 -1.87 8.02 -6.61
N PHE A 22 -2.42 8.07 -5.39
CA PHE A 22 -1.79 8.78 -4.28
C PHE A 22 -0.82 7.91 -3.49
N SER A 23 -1.06 6.60 -3.36
CA SER A 23 -0.17 5.72 -2.57
C SER A 23 0.89 5.00 -3.40
N VAL A 24 0.78 4.99 -4.72
CA VAL A 24 1.76 4.33 -5.60
C VAL A 24 2.34 5.32 -6.62
N GLY A 25 1.49 5.95 -7.44
CA GLY A 25 1.93 6.82 -8.53
C GLY A 25 2.69 8.06 -8.05
N LEU A 26 2.06 8.87 -7.21
CA LEU A 26 2.63 10.12 -6.70
C LEU A 26 3.96 9.92 -5.93
N PRO A 27 4.07 8.99 -4.95
CA PRO A 27 5.33 8.74 -4.26
C PRO A 27 6.43 8.19 -5.18
N LEU A 28 6.09 7.54 -6.30
CA LEU A 28 7.09 7.11 -7.27
C LEU A 28 7.72 8.30 -7.97
N VAL A 29 6.87 9.22 -8.44
CA VAL A 29 7.32 10.47 -9.08
C VAL A 29 8.13 11.30 -8.11
N LEU A 30 7.68 11.44 -6.86
CA LEU A 30 8.43 12.13 -5.81
C LEU A 30 9.77 11.46 -5.51
N LEU A 31 9.83 10.13 -5.50
CA LEU A 31 11.08 9.39 -5.23
C LEU A 31 12.09 9.65 -6.34
N LEU A 32 11.67 9.55 -7.61
CA LEU A 32 12.53 9.85 -8.75
C LEU A 32 12.99 11.31 -8.72
N TRP A 33 12.08 12.25 -8.44
CA TRP A 33 12.42 13.66 -8.36
C TRP A 33 13.40 13.96 -7.21
N ALA A 34 13.19 13.37 -6.03
CA ALA A 34 14.09 13.49 -4.89
C ALA A 34 15.47 12.89 -5.17
N ALA A 35 15.53 11.75 -5.84
CA ALA A 35 16.78 11.11 -6.25
C ALA A 35 17.56 11.98 -7.25
N LEU A 36 16.88 12.54 -8.26
CA LEU A 36 17.48 13.46 -9.23
C LEU A 36 18.00 14.74 -8.57
N ARG A 37 17.29 15.26 -7.56
CA ARG A 37 17.71 16.43 -6.77
C ARG A 37 18.69 16.11 -5.65
N ARG A 38 19.02 14.83 -5.44
CA ARG A 38 19.95 14.31 -4.42
C ARG A 38 19.57 14.69 -2.98
N GLU A 39 18.27 14.84 -2.71
CA GLU A 39 17.73 15.17 -1.38
C GLU A 39 17.65 13.89 -0.52
N ARG A 40 18.71 13.59 0.23
CA ARG A 40 18.88 12.30 0.95
C ARG A 40 17.74 11.99 1.93
N ALA A 41 17.29 12.98 2.70
CA ALA A 41 16.19 12.82 3.66
C ALA A 41 14.90 12.36 2.97
N LEU A 42 14.58 12.97 1.82
CA LEU A 42 13.39 12.63 1.03
C LEU A 42 13.48 11.25 0.39
N VAL A 43 14.64 10.90 -0.15
CA VAL A 43 14.88 9.56 -0.71
C VAL A 43 14.75 8.50 0.38
N ARG A 44 15.28 8.75 1.59
CA ARG A 44 15.17 7.83 2.73
C ARG A 44 13.73 7.68 3.19
N LEU A 45 12.99 8.78 3.40
CA LEU A 45 11.57 8.75 3.75
C LEU A 45 10.76 7.93 2.74
N LEU A 46 10.90 8.26 1.45
CA LEU A 46 10.14 7.60 0.38
C LEU A 46 10.58 6.13 0.24
N GLY A 47 11.85 5.80 0.42
CA GLY A 47 12.34 4.43 0.43
C GLY A 47 11.72 3.58 1.55
N ILE A 48 11.58 4.13 2.77
CA ILE A 48 10.88 3.47 3.87
C ILE A 48 9.41 3.29 3.55
N TYR A 49 8.77 4.36 3.06
CA TYR A 49 7.38 4.32 2.63
C TYR A 49 7.14 3.21 1.60
N TRP A 50 8.00 3.08 0.59
CA TRP A 50 7.88 2.05 -0.46
C TRP A 50 7.99 0.63 0.08
N LYS A 51 8.88 0.41 1.05
CA LYS A 51 8.96 -0.88 1.74
C LYS A 51 7.63 -1.22 2.37
N VAL A 52 7.00 -0.29 3.08
CA VAL A 52 5.69 -0.52 3.72
C VAL A 52 4.55 -0.62 2.69
N ALA A 53 4.57 0.22 1.65
CA ALA A 53 3.59 0.21 0.57
C ALA A 53 3.59 -1.09 -0.25
N SER A 54 4.67 -1.88 -0.21
CA SER A 54 4.68 -3.21 -0.81
C SER A 54 3.60 -4.15 -0.25
N LEU A 55 3.11 -3.92 0.98
CA LEU A 55 1.94 -4.64 1.52
C LEU A 55 0.66 -4.42 0.71
N LEU A 56 0.48 -3.26 0.09
CA LEU A 56 -0.66 -3.02 -0.82
C LEU A 56 -0.56 -3.91 -2.06
N LEU A 57 0.65 -4.12 -2.60
CA LEU A 57 0.85 -5.03 -3.72
C LEU A 57 0.60 -6.49 -3.30
N ILE A 58 1.09 -6.90 -2.13
CA ILE A 58 0.83 -8.22 -1.55
C ILE A 58 -0.68 -8.43 -1.39
N THR A 59 -1.41 -7.40 -0.97
CA THR A 59 -2.88 -7.44 -0.85
C THR A 59 -3.54 -7.73 -2.19
N VAL A 60 -3.13 -7.05 -3.25
CA VAL A 60 -3.67 -7.28 -4.60
C VAL A 60 -3.40 -8.71 -5.08
N LEU A 61 -2.20 -9.24 -4.83
CA LEU A 61 -1.83 -10.62 -5.17
C LEU A 61 -2.72 -11.65 -4.44
N LEU A 62 -2.96 -11.45 -3.15
CA LEU A 62 -3.82 -12.32 -2.35
C LEU A 62 -5.30 -12.24 -2.78
N LEU A 63 -5.81 -11.03 -3.04
CA LEU A 63 -7.20 -10.83 -3.45
C LEU A 63 -7.50 -11.35 -4.86
N THR A 64 -6.48 -11.45 -5.72
CA THR A 64 -6.62 -12.02 -7.08
C THR A 64 -7.20 -13.43 -7.05
N ASP A 65 -6.76 -14.27 -6.10
CA ASP A 65 -7.27 -15.64 -5.89
C ASP A 65 -8.33 -15.71 -4.78
N ARG A 66 -9.01 -14.59 -4.51
CA ARG A 66 -10.08 -14.50 -3.51
C ARG A 66 -9.65 -14.96 -2.10
N ARG A 67 -8.39 -14.72 -1.72
CA ARG A 67 -7.93 -15.08 -0.38
C ARG A 67 -8.38 -14.02 0.63
N PRO A 68 -9.18 -14.39 1.66
CA PRO A 68 -9.72 -13.41 2.61
C PRO A 68 -8.64 -12.72 3.44
N ALA A 69 -7.46 -13.34 3.57
CA ALA A 69 -6.28 -12.73 4.19
C ALA A 69 -5.94 -11.36 3.56
N GLY A 70 -6.16 -11.19 2.25
CA GLY A 70 -5.92 -9.91 1.57
C GLY A 70 -6.76 -8.76 2.14
N LEU A 71 -7.97 -9.01 2.64
CA LEU A 71 -8.83 -7.98 3.24
C LEU A 71 -8.24 -7.45 4.56
N VAL A 72 -7.67 -8.36 5.37
CA VAL A 72 -7.00 -7.99 6.62
C VAL A 72 -5.71 -7.24 6.32
N VAL A 73 -4.92 -7.72 5.35
CA VAL A 73 -3.68 -7.06 4.94
C VAL A 73 -3.97 -5.66 4.36
N ALA A 74 -5.06 -5.44 3.62
CA ALA A 74 -5.47 -4.11 3.16
C ALA A 74 -5.60 -3.10 4.30
N VAL A 75 -6.33 -3.46 5.36
CA VAL A 75 -6.55 -2.59 6.52
C VAL A 75 -5.23 -2.29 7.23
N ILE A 76 -4.45 -3.34 7.51
CA ILE A 76 -3.16 -3.20 8.19
C ILE A 76 -2.19 -2.34 7.35
N ALA A 77 -2.12 -2.57 6.04
CA ALA A 77 -1.25 -1.82 5.14
C ALA A 77 -1.54 -0.32 5.20
N GLN A 78 -2.81 0.07 5.13
CA GLN A 78 -3.20 1.48 5.16
C GLN A 78 -2.85 2.17 6.48
N LEU A 79 -3.00 1.48 7.62
CA LEU A 79 -2.56 2.01 8.92
C LEU A 79 -1.04 2.14 8.98
N LEU A 80 -0.31 1.11 8.53
CA LEU A 80 1.15 1.12 8.51
C LEU A 80 1.72 2.20 7.57
N LEU A 81 1.03 2.55 6.48
CA LEU A 81 1.43 3.67 5.63
C LEU A 81 1.50 4.98 6.43
N VAL A 82 0.48 5.29 7.23
CA VAL A 82 0.47 6.51 8.05
C VAL A 82 1.57 6.47 9.10
N VAL A 83 1.74 5.32 9.77
CA VAL A 83 2.82 5.13 10.76
C VAL A 83 4.18 5.37 10.11
N SER A 84 4.41 4.79 8.92
CA SER A 84 5.70 4.91 8.21
C SER A 84 6.10 6.35 7.89
N LEU A 85 5.13 7.26 7.73
CA LEU A 85 5.37 8.66 7.39
C LEU A 85 5.69 9.54 8.59
N TRP A 86 5.17 9.22 9.78
CA TRP A 86 5.26 10.10 10.95
C TRP A 86 6.08 9.53 12.11
N PHE A 87 6.31 8.22 12.13
CA PHE A 87 6.96 7.54 13.24
C PHE A 87 8.40 8.04 13.51
N TRP A 88 9.14 8.33 12.44
CA TRP A 88 10.57 8.65 12.46
C TRP A 88 10.85 10.09 12.90
N VAL A 89 11.54 10.26 14.02
CA VAL A 89 11.81 11.60 14.59
C VAL A 89 12.89 12.34 13.83
N ASP A 90 13.97 11.65 13.47
CA ASP A 90 15.12 12.17 12.73
C ASP A 90 14.71 12.69 11.35
N LEU A 91 13.93 11.89 10.60
CA LEU A 91 13.42 12.32 9.29
C LEU A 91 12.49 13.53 9.42
N ASN A 92 11.71 13.61 10.49
CA ASN A 92 10.83 14.76 10.71
C ASN A 92 11.61 16.03 10.99
N GLU A 93 12.71 15.95 11.75
CA GLU A 93 13.63 17.06 12.00
C GLU A 93 14.33 17.49 10.70
N GLU A 94 14.93 16.55 9.95
CA GLU A 94 15.59 16.85 8.67
C GLU A 94 14.62 17.50 7.64
N LEU A 95 13.36 17.06 7.63
CA LEU A 95 12.30 17.64 6.79
C LEU A 95 11.84 19.02 7.24
N ALA A 96 11.97 19.33 8.53
CA ALA A 96 11.64 20.65 9.09
C ALA A 96 12.67 21.69 8.65
N ASP A 97 13.93 21.30 8.53
CA ASP A 97 15.04 22.16 8.10
C ASP A 97 15.01 22.49 6.60
N LEU A 98 14.29 21.70 5.79
CA LEU A 98 14.14 21.98 4.36
C LEU A 98 13.27 23.24 4.12
N PRO A 99 13.69 24.18 3.25
CA PRO A 99 12.91 25.37 2.94
C PRO A 99 11.51 25.03 2.40
N PRO A 100 10.42 25.47 3.07
CA PRO A 100 9.07 25.01 2.77
C PRO A 100 8.50 25.48 1.43
N TRP A 101 9.05 26.56 0.87
CA TRP A 101 8.64 27.12 -0.42
C TRP A 101 9.27 26.41 -1.62
N ARG A 102 10.27 25.54 -1.41
CA ARG A 102 10.82 24.74 -2.52
C ARG A 102 9.76 23.75 -3.00
N PRO A 103 9.61 23.56 -4.32
CA PRO A 103 8.49 22.81 -4.87
C PRO A 103 8.48 21.35 -4.39
N LEU A 104 9.64 20.68 -4.37
CA LEU A 104 9.74 19.28 -3.96
C LEU A 104 9.36 19.06 -2.47
N PRO A 105 9.98 19.74 -1.47
CA PRO A 105 9.55 19.63 -0.07
C PRO A 105 8.08 19.99 0.15
N LEU A 106 7.56 21.01 -0.56
CA LEU A 106 6.16 21.41 -0.47
C LEU A 106 5.23 20.29 -0.96
N THR A 107 5.49 19.73 -2.14
CA THR A 107 4.68 18.62 -2.68
C THR A 107 4.73 17.41 -1.77
N VAL A 108 5.90 17.05 -1.21
CA VAL A 108 6.02 15.96 -0.24
C VAL A 108 5.19 16.23 1.00
N ARG A 109 5.22 17.44 1.57
CA ARG A 109 4.42 17.81 2.75
C ARG A 109 2.92 17.69 2.48
N ILE A 110 2.45 18.22 1.34
CA ILE A 110 1.04 18.12 0.92
C ILE A 110 0.64 16.65 0.77
N TRP A 111 1.45 15.87 0.07
CA TRP A 111 1.21 14.44 -0.12
C TRP A 111 1.18 13.67 1.21
N ARG A 112 2.11 13.96 2.14
CA ARG A 112 2.16 13.31 3.45
C ARG A 112 0.87 13.52 4.23
N TRP A 113 0.37 14.76 4.24
CA TRP A 113 -0.91 15.08 4.86
C TRP A 113 -2.10 14.44 4.14
N ALA A 114 -2.10 14.42 2.80
CA ALA A 114 -3.13 13.74 2.03
C ALA A 114 -3.25 12.25 2.42
N ILE A 115 -2.13 11.53 2.51
CA ILE A 115 -2.10 10.13 2.95
C ILE A 115 -2.55 9.98 4.40
N THR A 116 -2.21 10.92 5.27
CA THR A 116 -2.59 10.89 6.69
C THR A 116 -4.10 10.94 6.89
N PHE A 117 -4.83 11.65 6.03
CA PHE A 117 -6.29 11.66 6.07
C PHE A 117 -6.92 10.53 5.26
N TRP A 118 -6.39 10.28 4.05
CA TRP A 118 -6.99 9.33 3.12
C TRP A 118 -6.81 7.88 3.57
N ALA A 119 -5.63 7.48 4.05
CA ALA A 119 -5.37 6.08 4.40
C ALA A 119 -6.19 5.58 5.61
N PRO A 120 -6.40 6.34 6.70
CA PRO A 120 -7.32 5.92 7.76
C PRO A 120 -8.78 5.83 7.29
N LEU A 121 -9.23 6.74 6.42
CA LEU A 121 -10.57 6.68 5.84
C LEU A 121 -10.74 5.43 4.96
N GLY A 122 -9.76 5.14 4.11
CA GLY A 122 -9.73 3.92 3.31
C GLY A 122 -9.64 2.66 4.18
N ALA A 123 -8.94 2.71 5.32
CA ALA A 123 -8.85 1.59 6.26
C ALA A 123 -10.20 1.32 6.93
N LEU A 124 -10.90 2.37 7.37
CA LEU A 124 -12.27 2.27 7.89
C LEU A 124 -13.23 1.72 6.84
N PHE A 125 -13.11 2.17 5.60
CA PHE A 125 -13.94 1.67 4.51
C PHE A 125 -13.63 0.20 4.18
N SER A 126 -12.35 -0.15 4.10
CA SER A 126 -11.88 -1.53 3.91
C SER A 126 -12.26 -2.45 5.08
N ALA A 127 -12.36 -1.92 6.30
CA ALA A 127 -12.83 -2.67 7.46
C ALA A 127 -14.28 -3.15 7.29
N THR A 128 -15.12 -2.46 6.51
CA THR A 128 -16.47 -2.93 6.17
C THR A 128 -16.45 -4.24 5.37
N ALA A 129 -15.38 -4.50 4.63
CA ALA A 129 -15.17 -5.73 3.89
C ALA A 129 -14.77 -6.91 4.79
N LEU A 130 -14.36 -6.69 6.05
CA LEU A 130 -13.98 -7.78 6.97
C LEU A 130 -15.17 -8.69 7.32
N GLY A 131 -16.41 -8.22 7.14
CA GLY A 131 -17.60 -9.09 7.20
C GLY A 131 -17.63 -10.20 6.12
N CYS A 132 -16.76 -10.09 5.10
CA CYS A 132 -16.60 -11.01 3.99
C CYS A 132 -15.43 -12.00 4.18
N MET A 133 -14.90 -12.16 5.40
CA MET A 133 -13.76 -13.06 5.67
C MET A 133 -14.02 -14.53 5.37
N ASP A 134 -15.29 -14.95 5.30
CA ASP A 134 -15.67 -16.28 4.88
C ASP A 134 -15.57 -16.39 3.34
N ALA A 135 -14.84 -17.40 2.85
CA ALA A 135 -14.65 -17.66 1.43
C ALA A 135 -15.99 -17.82 0.68
N ALA A 136 -17.01 -18.40 1.31
CA ALA A 136 -18.35 -18.52 0.73
C ALA A 136 -19.04 -17.16 0.62
N ARG A 137 -18.88 -16.28 1.62
CA ARG A 137 -19.45 -14.92 1.62
C ARG A 137 -18.71 -14.00 0.66
N LEU A 138 -17.43 -14.23 0.42
CA LEU A 138 -16.62 -13.44 -0.49
C LEU A 138 -17.12 -13.52 -1.94
N ALA A 139 -17.82 -14.61 -2.30
CA ALA A 139 -18.52 -14.75 -3.58
C ALA A 139 -19.87 -14.01 -3.66
N SER A 140 -20.38 -13.47 -2.55
CA SER A 140 -21.64 -12.72 -2.54
C SER A 140 -21.54 -11.41 -3.34
N PRO A 141 -22.64 -10.90 -3.92
CA PRO A 141 -22.61 -9.72 -4.79
C PRO A 141 -21.98 -8.48 -4.15
N ARG A 142 -22.18 -8.31 -2.83
CA ARG A 142 -21.67 -7.17 -2.06
C ARG A 142 -20.18 -7.27 -1.79
N CYS A 143 -19.68 -8.46 -1.48
CA CYS A 143 -18.27 -8.71 -1.20
C CYS A 143 -17.43 -8.82 -2.48
N ALA A 144 -18.01 -9.33 -3.56
CA ALA A 144 -17.34 -9.50 -4.85
C ALA A 144 -16.79 -8.19 -5.43
N VAL A 145 -17.38 -7.04 -5.07
CA VAL A 145 -16.92 -5.72 -5.51
C VAL A 145 -15.48 -5.44 -5.11
N TRP A 146 -15.04 -5.91 -3.93
CA TRP A 146 -13.67 -5.70 -3.43
C TRP A 146 -12.61 -6.50 -4.20
N ILE A 147 -13.01 -7.54 -4.92
CA ILE A 147 -12.09 -8.38 -5.72
C ILE A 147 -12.03 -7.93 -7.17
N GLN A 148 -13.06 -7.24 -7.66
CA GLN A 148 -13.13 -6.83 -9.07
C GLN A 148 -11.92 -6.02 -9.50
N ALA A 149 -11.50 -5.04 -8.70
CA ALA A 149 -10.39 -4.19 -9.09
C ALA A 149 -9.03 -4.91 -9.12
N PRO A 150 -8.65 -5.73 -8.09
CA PRO A 150 -7.50 -6.64 -8.19
C PRO A 150 -7.55 -7.60 -9.38
N ALA A 151 -8.73 -8.15 -9.70
CA ALA A 151 -8.89 -9.10 -10.81
C ALA A 151 -8.68 -8.44 -12.18
N GLU A 152 -9.15 -7.21 -12.37
CA GLU A 152 -8.88 -6.44 -13.60
C GLU A 152 -7.38 -6.17 -13.76
N LEU A 153 -6.69 -5.76 -12.69
CA LEU A 153 -5.24 -5.55 -12.73
C LEU A 153 -4.50 -6.85 -13.07
N HIS A 154 -4.89 -7.97 -12.47
CA HIS A 154 -4.29 -9.28 -12.76
C HIS A 154 -4.41 -9.64 -14.24
N ARG A 155 -5.55 -9.35 -14.88
CA ARG A 155 -5.74 -9.64 -16.31
C ARG A 155 -4.72 -8.90 -17.18
N HIS A 156 -4.46 -7.63 -16.88
CA HIS A 156 -3.46 -6.84 -17.59
C HIS A 156 -2.04 -7.37 -17.37
N VAL A 157 -1.69 -7.69 -16.11
CA VAL A 157 -0.37 -8.26 -15.77
C VAL A 157 -0.17 -9.63 -16.43
N ALA A 158 -1.19 -10.48 -16.42
CA ALA A 158 -1.13 -11.80 -17.04
C ALA A 158 -0.91 -11.71 -18.56
N ALA A 159 -1.55 -10.76 -19.24
CA ALA A 159 -1.35 -10.53 -20.66
C ALA A 159 0.08 -10.09 -20.98
N VAL A 160 0.63 -9.15 -20.20
CA VAL A 160 2.03 -8.70 -20.37
C VAL A 160 3.00 -9.85 -20.08
N PHE A 161 2.76 -10.61 -19.02
CA PHE A 161 3.63 -11.73 -18.65
C PHE A 161 3.61 -12.84 -19.71
N GLY A 162 2.43 -13.17 -20.25
CA GLY A 162 2.29 -14.11 -21.35
C GLY A 162 2.99 -13.64 -22.62
N PHE A 163 2.92 -12.34 -22.92
CA PHE A 163 3.62 -11.75 -24.07
C PHE A 163 5.15 -11.78 -23.91
N VAL A 164 5.67 -11.41 -22.74
CA VAL A 164 7.13 -11.26 -22.51
C VAL A 164 7.81 -12.61 -22.25
N PHE A 165 7.19 -13.49 -21.47
CA PHE A 165 7.82 -14.72 -20.98
C PHE A 165 7.22 -16.00 -21.57
N GLY A 166 6.13 -15.92 -22.35
CA GLY A 166 5.44 -17.10 -22.90
C GLY A 166 4.78 -18.01 -21.85
N GLY A 167 4.67 -17.55 -20.60
CA GLY A 167 4.15 -18.34 -19.46
C GLY A 167 2.72 -17.99 -19.07
N GLN A 168 2.08 -18.88 -18.30
CA GLN A 168 0.74 -18.65 -17.74
C GLN A 168 0.82 -18.06 -16.34
N TRP A 169 0.47 -16.78 -16.20
CA TRP A 169 0.30 -16.13 -14.90
C TRP A 169 -1.11 -16.40 -14.38
N THR A 170 -1.29 -17.47 -13.60
CA THR A 170 -2.59 -17.88 -13.08
C THR A 170 -2.90 -17.22 -11.73
N PRO A 171 -4.18 -17.12 -11.32
CA PRO A 171 -4.56 -16.62 -9.99
C PRO A 171 -3.88 -17.39 -8.85
N ALA A 172 -3.75 -18.71 -8.98
CA ALA A 172 -3.08 -19.55 -7.99
C ALA A 172 -1.60 -19.20 -7.82
N VAL A 173 -0.88 -18.94 -8.93
CA VAL A 173 0.51 -18.49 -8.89
C VAL A 173 0.61 -17.11 -8.22
N ALA A 174 -0.29 -16.19 -8.56
CA ALA A 174 -0.32 -14.87 -7.94
C ALA A 174 -0.52 -14.96 -6.41
N ALA A 175 -1.43 -15.81 -5.95
CA ALA A 175 -1.66 -16.00 -4.52
C ALA A 175 -0.49 -16.70 -3.80
N PHE A 176 0.13 -17.69 -4.44
CA PHE A 176 1.34 -18.33 -3.90
C PHE A 176 2.47 -17.30 -3.71
N VAL A 177 2.74 -16.48 -4.72
CA VAL A 177 3.72 -15.38 -4.64
C VAL A 177 3.31 -14.37 -3.56
N GLY A 178 2.02 -14.04 -3.47
CA GLY A 178 1.47 -13.18 -2.43
C GLY A 178 1.74 -13.69 -1.02
N TYR A 179 1.51 -14.97 -0.75
CA TYR A 179 1.79 -15.58 0.56
C TYR A 179 3.29 -15.64 0.86
N LEU A 180 4.13 -16.03 -0.11
CA LEU A 180 5.58 -16.03 0.06
C LEU A 180 6.10 -14.62 0.40
N ALA A 181 5.64 -13.61 -0.35
CA ALA A 181 6.00 -12.22 -0.10
C ALA A 181 5.50 -11.74 1.27
N LEU A 182 4.29 -12.14 1.69
CA LEU A 182 3.74 -11.82 3.01
C LEU A 182 4.59 -12.43 4.13
N VAL A 183 5.00 -13.69 4.01
CA VAL A 183 5.87 -14.35 5.00
C VAL A 183 7.24 -13.66 5.05
N ALA A 184 7.86 -13.40 3.90
CA ALA A 184 9.13 -12.69 3.84
C ALA A 184 9.04 -11.29 4.47
N TYR A 185 7.96 -10.56 4.18
CA TYR A 185 7.68 -9.26 4.78
C TYR A 185 7.51 -9.36 6.29
N ALA A 186 6.73 -10.33 6.78
CA ALA A 186 6.48 -10.52 8.20
C ALA A 186 7.76 -10.88 8.98
N VAL A 187 8.59 -11.77 8.43
CA VAL A 187 9.90 -12.12 9.02
C VAL A 187 10.82 -10.90 9.06
N GLY A 188 10.90 -10.14 7.96
CA GLY A 188 11.69 -8.91 7.91
C GLY A 188 11.21 -7.85 8.90
N LEU A 189 9.90 -7.64 8.99
CA LEU A 189 9.31 -6.71 9.95
C LEU A 189 9.57 -7.14 11.40
N LEU A 190 9.40 -8.43 11.70
CA LEU A 190 9.63 -8.97 13.05
C LEU A 190 11.12 -8.86 13.44
N GLN A 191 12.02 -9.22 12.52
CA GLN A 191 13.46 -9.06 12.72
C GLN A 191 13.82 -7.60 13.01
N TRP A 192 13.27 -6.67 12.22
CA TRP A 192 13.48 -5.23 12.43
C TRP A 192 12.93 -4.77 13.78
N LEU A 193 11.72 -5.20 14.15
CA LEU A 193 11.05 -4.84 15.40
C LEU A 193 11.80 -5.35 16.65
N LEU A 194 12.34 -6.56 16.60
CA LEU A 194 13.02 -7.16 17.74
C LEU A 194 14.48 -6.71 17.89
N VAL A 195 15.16 -6.40 16.78
CA VAL A 195 16.61 -6.12 16.80
C VAL A 195 16.91 -4.64 16.60
N ARG A 196 16.31 -3.99 15.59
CA ARG A 196 16.67 -2.61 15.22
C ARG A 196 15.89 -1.59 16.03
N LEU A 197 14.58 -1.78 16.22
CA LEU A 197 13.75 -0.81 16.94
C LEU A 197 14.26 -0.53 18.39
N PRO A 198 14.65 -1.53 19.21
CA PRO A 198 15.15 -1.26 20.56
C PRO A 198 16.52 -0.56 20.58
N ARG A 199 17.33 -0.75 19.52
CA ARG A 199 18.69 -0.18 19.44
C ARG A 199 18.71 1.22 18.83
N GLN A 200 17.91 1.46 17.80
CA GLN A 200 17.87 2.71 17.03
C GLN A 200 16.68 3.61 17.44
N GLY A 201 15.73 3.08 18.21
CA GLY A 201 14.54 3.81 18.62
C GLY A 201 13.74 4.30 17.41
N ARG A 202 13.40 5.59 17.42
CA ARG A 202 12.64 6.27 16.37
C ARG A 202 13.52 6.90 15.28
N VAL A 203 14.80 6.54 15.23
CA VAL A 203 15.75 7.06 14.23
C VAL A 203 15.77 6.12 13.03
N ALA A 204 15.54 6.67 11.83
CA ALA A 204 15.67 5.96 10.57
C ALA A 204 17.15 5.71 10.27
N GLY A 205 17.70 4.67 10.91
CA GLY A 205 19.05 4.18 10.63
C GLY A 205 19.26 3.89 9.14
N GLU A 206 20.51 3.89 8.69
CA GLU A 206 20.86 3.43 7.34
C GLU A 206 20.32 1.99 7.18
N PHE A 207 19.41 1.80 6.22
CA PHE A 207 18.69 0.55 6.03
C PHE A 207 19.56 -0.54 5.43
#